data_AF-A0AAD7HNU2-F1
#
_entry.id   AF-A0AAD7HNU2-F1
#
_cell.length_a   1.000
_cell.length_b   1.000
_cell.length_c   1.000
_cell.angle_alpha   90.00
_cell.angle_beta   90.00
_cell.angle_gamma   90.00
#
_symmetry.space_group_name_H-M   'P 1'
#
loop_
_entity.id
_entity.type
_entity.pdbx_description
1 polymer ?
#
loop_
_entity_poly.entity_id
_entity_poly.type
_entity_poly.pdbx_seq_one_letter_code
_entity_poly.pdbx_strand_id
1 'polypeptide(L)'
;MAPRTNLIHGIVDRLQSVNFIQICGSPACGKTILLHLLHDHLRQQGKEVHRFDEVWPTARNEREELLSQLIDLQNFAFETNTETIVLIDEGQATYSDVHLWNVFFKAWAGDLKGPFAIIIACVYGSVPHVLTKGPYAPIQLEVSQKIGLRRSADAPLGLLFEAHEVEELFQLRITAGDIPQIDQRLKHLVYYWTQGYVSVLSAFIKMFHNKSLIRSRGVYTLEAFIRDYPQQTMLQALAENGPCRRFLPSDENAADPRVIRVFSRLLVDDEIRYTESDENPSGLDRSDLDFVHEKGLIYIEHKGAEQRISFTFPLQRGLLQLSLRPPPLDGLDDITTLFSLIIEVIKLFNPDHLSSPRRVNGSPHDPSLDETFQHEFYRCLYQLRPRALIFAEYSTATGHTSAGRLDFLVHRREVDDNRRSWGIELLREGDRVLEHAHRFDPDGVYHSMISDGMTEVSIIDFRTSVPVKPQPLIPDLVHAMFSDAYDFVDIYDHNNIKSLSFPLIRR
;
A
#
# COMPACT_ATOMS: atom_id res chain seq x y z
N MET A 1 -22.18 -0.82 -10.21
CA MET A 1 -21.13 -1.19 -9.22
C MET A 1 -20.72 -2.63 -9.51
N ALA A 2 -19.48 -3.04 -9.24
CA ALA A 2 -19.13 -4.45 -9.35
C ALA A 2 -19.90 -5.25 -8.28
N PRO A 3 -20.50 -6.39 -8.62
CA PRO A 3 -21.46 -7.06 -7.75
C PRO A 3 -20.85 -7.78 -6.55
N ARG A 4 -19.52 -8.00 -6.52
CA ARG A 4 -18.78 -8.60 -5.38
C ARG A 4 -19.37 -9.94 -4.90
N THR A 5 -19.96 -10.69 -5.83
CA THR A 5 -20.80 -11.85 -5.57
C THR A 5 -20.10 -12.92 -4.73
N ASN A 6 -18.83 -13.22 -5.02
CA ASN A 6 -18.06 -14.23 -4.28
C ASN A 6 -17.86 -13.84 -2.81
N LEU A 7 -17.57 -12.56 -2.53
CA LEU A 7 -17.41 -12.08 -1.16
C LEU A 7 -18.75 -12.10 -0.42
N ILE A 8 -19.83 -11.64 -1.06
CA ILE A 8 -21.17 -11.64 -0.46
C ILE A 8 -21.60 -13.06 -0.12
N HIS A 9 -21.53 -13.99 -1.06
CA HIS A 9 -21.87 -15.40 -0.83
C HIS A 9 -21.00 -16.00 0.26
N GLY A 10 -19.68 -15.77 0.24
CA GLY A 10 -18.80 -16.27 1.29
C GLY A 10 -19.13 -15.73 2.69
N ILE A 11 -19.60 -14.48 2.81
CA ILE A 11 -20.08 -13.92 4.09
C ILE A 11 -21.38 -14.60 4.52
N VAL A 12 -22.33 -14.75 3.60
CA VAL A 12 -23.63 -15.41 3.86
C VAL A 12 -23.43 -16.86 4.28
N ASP A 13 -22.51 -17.58 3.63
CA ASP A 13 -22.17 -18.96 3.99
C ASP A 13 -21.56 -19.04 5.39
N ARG A 14 -20.68 -18.09 5.76
CA ARG A 14 -20.14 -18.02 7.13
C ARG A 14 -21.24 -17.78 8.17
N LEU A 15 -22.25 -16.97 7.87
CA LEU A 15 -23.40 -16.77 8.76
C LEU A 15 -24.19 -18.06 9.02
N GLN A 16 -23.99 -19.14 8.27
CA GLN A 16 -24.59 -20.44 8.61
C GLN A 16 -23.89 -21.07 9.84
N SER A 17 -22.60 -20.81 10.01
CA SER A 17 -21.78 -21.36 11.09
C SER A 17 -21.57 -20.44 12.29
N VAL A 18 -21.61 -19.12 12.11
CA VAL A 18 -21.33 -18.14 13.16
C VAL A 18 -22.47 -17.11 13.29
N ASN A 19 -22.57 -16.48 14.45
CA ASN A 19 -23.51 -15.39 14.73
C ASN A 19 -22.84 -14.02 14.78
N PHE A 20 -21.51 -13.96 14.74
CA PHE A 20 -20.78 -12.71 14.81
C PHE A 20 -19.68 -12.69 13.75
N ILE A 21 -19.69 -11.67 12.89
CA ILE A 21 -18.67 -11.44 11.88
C ILE A 21 -18.14 -10.02 12.02
N GLN A 22 -16.83 -9.89 12.18
CA GLN A 22 -16.10 -8.64 12.15
C GLN A 22 -15.42 -8.46 10.80
N ILE A 23 -15.71 -7.35 10.12
CA ILE A 23 -15.10 -6.95 8.86
C ILE A 23 -14.14 -5.80 9.13
N CYS A 24 -12.84 -5.99 8.88
CA CYS A 24 -11.81 -5.00 9.18
C CYS A 24 -11.03 -4.60 7.93
N GLY A 25 -10.80 -3.30 7.75
CA GLY A 25 -9.92 -2.79 6.72
C GLY A 25 -9.78 -1.28 6.77
N SER A 26 -8.73 -0.75 6.14
CA SER A 26 -8.44 0.69 6.14
C SER A 26 -9.57 1.54 5.52
N PRO A 27 -9.60 2.86 5.78
CA PRO A 27 -10.64 3.74 5.27
C PRO A 27 -10.75 3.71 3.74
N ALA A 28 -11.98 3.69 3.23
CA ALA A 28 -12.28 3.66 1.79
C ALA A 28 -11.97 2.33 1.06
N CYS A 29 -11.73 1.22 1.76
CA CYS A 29 -11.66 -0.11 1.14
C CYS A 29 -13.03 -0.70 0.71
N GLY A 30 -14.14 0.01 0.93
CA GLY A 30 -15.47 -0.38 0.45
C GLY A 30 -16.40 -1.08 1.45
N LYS A 31 -16.07 -1.09 2.75
CA LYS A 31 -16.89 -1.72 3.82
C LYS A 31 -18.35 -1.27 3.82
N THR A 32 -18.61 0.04 3.84
CA THR A 32 -19.97 0.58 3.80
C THR A 32 -20.75 0.08 2.58
N ILE A 33 -20.12 0.08 1.39
CA ILE A 33 -20.77 -0.42 0.17
C ILE A 33 -21.03 -1.92 0.27
N LEU A 34 -20.11 -2.69 0.84
CA LEU A 34 -20.31 -4.12 1.09
C LEU A 34 -21.49 -4.37 2.02
N LEU A 35 -21.67 -3.58 3.08
CA LEU A 35 -22.84 -3.67 3.97
C LEU A 35 -24.16 -3.37 3.22
N HIS A 36 -24.17 -2.39 2.30
CA HIS A 36 -25.33 -2.13 1.44
C HIS A 36 -25.66 -3.35 0.56
N LEU A 37 -24.64 -3.93 -0.09
CA LEU A 37 -24.84 -5.09 -0.97
C LEU A 37 -25.28 -6.33 -0.18
N LEU A 38 -24.75 -6.53 1.03
CA LEU A 38 -25.18 -7.60 1.93
C LEU A 38 -26.64 -7.40 2.36
N HIS A 39 -27.02 -6.18 2.72
CA HIS A 39 -28.39 -5.85 3.10
C HIS A 39 -29.40 -6.18 2.00
N ASP A 40 -29.12 -5.73 0.77
CA ASP A 40 -29.97 -6.01 -0.39
C ASP A 40 -30.05 -7.53 -0.66
N HIS A 41 -28.92 -8.23 -0.62
CA HIS A 41 -28.85 -9.67 -0.88
C HIS A 41 -29.60 -10.50 0.17
N LEU A 42 -29.39 -10.21 1.46
CA LEU A 42 -30.04 -10.92 2.57
C LEU A 42 -31.56 -10.67 2.58
N ARG A 43 -32.01 -9.44 2.25
CA ARG A 43 -33.45 -9.15 2.09
C ARG A 43 -34.09 -9.87 0.91
N GLN A 44 -33.38 -10.00 -0.21
CA GLN A 44 -33.84 -10.80 -1.35
C GLN A 44 -34.01 -12.29 -1.00
N GLN A 45 -33.27 -12.78 0.00
CA GLN A 45 -33.45 -14.13 0.56
C GLN A 45 -34.58 -14.21 1.61
N GLY A 46 -35.29 -13.12 1.87
CA GLY A 46 -36.40 -13.08 2.83
C GLY A 46 -35.97 -12.98 4.30
N LYS A 47 -34.72 -12.60 4.58
CA LYS A 47 -34.23 -12.42 5.95
C LYS A 47 -34.60 -11.04 6.50
N GLU A 48 -34.76 -10.95 7.81
CA GLU A 48 -34.95 -9.66 8.48
C GLU A 48 -33.58 -9.01 8.71
N VAL A 49 -33.40 -7.79 8.21
CA VAL A 49 -32.09 -7.12 8.22
C VAL A 49 -32.20 -5.66 8.64
N HIS A 50 -31.48 -5.33 9.71
CA HIS A 50 -31.41 -3.99 10.29
C HIS A 50 -30.01 -3.41 10.13
N ARG A 51 -29.94 -2.09 9.88
CA ARG A 51 -28.68 -1.37 9.68
C ARG A 51 -28.52 -0.25 10.68
N PHE A 52 -27.32 -0.13 11.22
CA PHE A 52 -26.86 0.96 12.06
C PHE A 52 -25.70 1.65 11.34
N ASP A 53 -26.04 2.70 10.59
CA ASP A 53 -25.09 3.47 9.78
C ASP A 53 -24.66 4.79 10.46
N GLU A 54 -25.28 5.13 11.59
CA GLU A 54 -25.01 6.35 12.34
C GLU A 54 -23.78 6.21 13.25
N VAL A 55 -23.12 7.34 13.52
CA VAL A 55 -21.97 7.37 14.44
C VAL A 55 -22.43 6.94 15.83
N TRP A 56 -21.75 5.95 16.41
CA TRP A 56 -22.07 5.50 17.76
C TRP A 56 -22.00 6.69 18.75
N PRO A 57 -23.07 6.95 19.52
CA PRO A 57 -23.15 8.09 20.41
C PRO A 57 -22.05 8.11 21.46
N THR A 58 -21.59 9.31 21.82
CA THR A 58 -20.68 9.51 22.95
C THR A 58 -21.45 9.66 24.26
N ALA A 59 -22.64 10.27 24.20
CA ALA A 59 -23.54 10.44 25.33
C ALA A 59 -24.00 9.07 25.85
N ARG A 60 -23.96 8.89 27.17
CA ARG A 60 -24.31 7.62 27.81
C ARG A 60 -25.76 7.21 27.54
N ASN A 61 -26.70 8.14 27.65
CA ASN A 61 -28.12 7.84 27.50
C ASN A 61 -28.47 7.36 26.08
N GLU A 62 -27.86 7.97 25.06
CA GLU A 62 -28.05 7.58 23.66
C GLU A 62 -27.44 6.20 23.36
N ARG A 63 -26.32 5.85 24.00
CA ARG A 63 -25.76 4.48 23.92
C ARG A 63 -26.66 3.44 24.57
N GLU A 64 -27.23 3.77 25.73
CA GLU A 64 -28.18 2.89 26.42
C GLU A 64 -29.45 2.67 25.57
N GLU A 65 -29.91 3.69 24.84
CA GLU A 65 -31.02 3.58 23.90
C GLU A 65 -30.70 2.67 22.71
N LEU A 66 -29.55 2.82 22.06
CA LEU A 66 -29.14 1.92 20.97
C LEU A 66 -28.93 0.48 21.43
N LEU A 67 -28.35 0.28 22.62
CA LEU A 67 -28.24 -1.04 23.22
C LEU A 67 -29.63 -1.65 23.47
N SER A 68 -30.59 -0.86 23.95
CA SER A 68 -31.98 -1.32 24.12
C SER A 68 -32.57 -1.75 22.78
N GLN A 69 -32.37 -0.99 21.71
CA GLN A 69 -32.83 -1.36 20.37
C GLN A 69 -32.22 -2.69 19.90
N LEU A 70 -30.92 -2.92 20.14
CA LEU A 70 -30.28 -4.20 19.81
C LEU A 70 -30.87 -5.37 20.61
N ILE A 71 -31.18 -5.16 21.89
CA ILE A 71 -31.83 -6.16 22.75
C ILE A 71 -33.25 -6.44 22.26
N ASP A 72 -34.01 -5.42 21.87
CA ASP A 72 -35.36 -5.57 21.34
C ASP A 72 -35.37 -6.38 20.04
N LEU A 73 -34.42 -6.12 19.14
CA LEU A 73 -34.24 -6.91 17.91
C LEU A 73 -33.85 -8.37 18.20
N GLN A 74 -32.99 -8.59 19.20
CA GLN A 74 -32.66 -9.93 19.67
C GLN A 74 -33.92 -10.65 20.19
N ASN A 75 -34.70 -10.00 21.06
CA ASN A 75 -35.91 -10.59 21.64
C ASN A 75 -36.92 -10.93 20.53
N PHE A 76 -37.13 -10.01 19.59
CA PHE A 76 -37.96 -10.24 18.41
C PHE A 76 -37.52 -11.49 17.62
N ALA A 77 -36.21 -11.64 17.37
CA ALA A 77 -35.67 -12.80 16.64
C ALA A 77 -36.00 -14.13 17.34
N PHE A 78 -35.92 -14.16 18.68
CA PHE A 78 -36.24 -15.35 19.48
C PHE A 78 -37.73 -15.62 19.59
N GLU A 79 -38.54 -14.59 19.87
CA GLU A 79 -39.99 -14.72 20.03
C GLU A 79 -40.68 -15.17 18.75
N THR A 80 -40.19 -14.69 17.60
CA THR A 80 -40.76 -15.03 16.29
C THR A 80 -40.03 -16.18 15.59
N ASN A 81 -38.89 -16.62 16.13
CA ASN A 81 -37.97 -17.56 15.48
C ASN A 81 -37.60 -17.12 14.04
N THR A 82 -37.44 -15.81 13.84
CA THR A 82 -37.07 -15.20 12.57
C THR A 82 -35.57 -14.97 12.53
N GLU A 83 -34.91 -15.32 11.42
CA GLU A 83 -33.50 -15.01 11.22
C GLU A 83 -33.33 -13.49 11.04
N THR A 84 -32.82 -12.83 12.09
CA THR A 84 -32.60 -11.39 12.18
C THR A 84 -31.11 -11.08 12.15
N ILE A 85 -30.70 -10.25 11.20
CA ILE A 85 -29.30 -9.87 10.99
C ILE A 85 -29.15 -8.37 11.22
N VAL A 86 -28.19 -8.01 12.07
CA VAL A 86 -27.81 -6.64 12.34
C VAL A 86 -26.50 -6.31 11.66
N LEU A 87 -26.50 -5.25 10.84
CA LEU A 87 -25.31 -4.70 10.19
C LEU A 87 -24.93 -3.39 10.89
N ILE A 88 -23.72 -3.30 11.40
CA ILE A 88 -23.19 -2.11 12.09
C ILE A 88 -22.02 -1.57 11.27
N ASP A 89 -22.14 -0.33 10.77
CA ASP A 89 -21.04 0.38 10.12
C ASP A 89 -20.23 1.21 11.13
N GLU A 90 -18.98 1.53 10.79
CA GLU A 90 -18.04 2.30 11.63
C GLU A 90 -17.97 1.79 13.09
N GLY A 91 -18.01 0.47 13.25
CA GLY A 91 -18.10 -0.23 14.52
C GLY A 91 -16.97 0.05 15.51
N GLN A 92 -15.83 0.60 15.06
CA GLN A 92 -14.79 1.08 15.97
C GLN A 92 -15.25 2.21 16.89
N ALA A 93 -16.29 2.98 16.51
CA ALA A 93 -16.88 4.00 17.37
C ALA A 93 -17.48 3.39 18.66
N THR A 94 -17.83 2.10 18.63
CA THR A 94 -18.37 1.36 19.77
C THR A 94 -17.30 0.89 20.76
N TYR A 95 -16.00 1.02 20.45
CA TYR A 95 -14.91 0.50 21.29
C TYR A 95 -14.76 1.16 22.66
N SER A 96 -15.45 2.26 22.93
CA SER A 96 -15.51 2.80 24.30
C SER A 96 -16.58 2.12 25.17
N ASP A 97 -17.46 1.31 24.57
CA ASP A 97 -18.56 0.63 25.24
C ASP A 97 -18.16 -0.78 25.70
N VAL A 98 -17.57 -0.84 26.89
CA VAL A 98 -17.11 -2.09 27.52
C VAL A 98 -18.26 -3.11 27.64
N HIS A 99 -19.47 -2.65 27.97
CA HIS A 99 -20.60 -3.53 28.23
C HIS A 99 -21.12 -4.15 26.93
N LEU A 100 -21.27 -3.35 25.88
CA LEU A 100 -21.64 -3.84 24.56
C LEU A 100 -20.69 -4.94 24.06
N TRP A 101 -19.38 -4.72 24.13
CA TRP A 101 -18.41 -5.70 23.64
C TRP A 101 -18.30 -6.96 24.50
N ASN A 102 -18.14 -6.78 25.82
CA ASN A 102 -17.80 -7.89 26.71
C ASN A 102 -19.00 -8.64 27.29
N VAL A 103 -20.22 -8.10 27.13
CA VAL A 103 -21.46 -8.76 27.54
C VAL A 103 -22.31 -9.12 26.31
N PHE A 104 -22.75 -8.12 25.55
CA PHE A 104 -23.71 -8.34 24.46
C PHE A 104 -23.08 -9.04 23.25
N PHE A 105 -22.06 -8.45 22.61
CA PHE A 105 -21.40 -9.06 21.45
C PHE A 105 -20.70 -10.37 21.80
N LYS A 106 -20.10 -10.48 22.98
CA LYS A 106 -19.47 -11.71 23.45
C LYS A 106 -20.44 -12.89 23.52
N ALA A 107 -21.70 -12.67 23.92
CA ALA A 107 -22.71 -13.72 23.92
C ALA A 107 -22.98 -14.29 22.51
N TRP A 108 -22.81 -13.46 21.48
CA TRP A 108 -23.05 -13.81 20.08
C TRP A 108 -21.80 -14.25 19.32
N ALA A 109 -20.62 -13.96 19.85
CA ALA A 109 -19.35 -14.45 19.32
C ALA A 109 -19.01 -15.88 19.77
N GLY A 110 -19.79 -16.49 20.67
CA GLY A 110 -19.60 -17.88 21.07
C GLY A 110 -20.13 -18.90 20.05
N ASP A 111 -20.01 -20.18 20.41
CA ASP A 111 -20.40 -21.32 19.55
C ASP A 111 -21.92 -21.54 19.42
N LEU A 112 -22.72 -20.81 20.20
CA LEU A 112 -24.18 -20.99 20.20
C LEU A 112 -24.79 -20.32 18.98
N LYS A 113 -25.23 -21.14 18.01
CA LYS A 113 -26.02 -20.68 16.87
C LYS A 113 -27.44 -20.33 17.31
N GLY A 114 -27.98 -19.27 16.76
CA GLY A 114 -29.30 -18.74 17.12
C GLY A 114 -29.91 -17.94 15.98
N PRO A 115 -31.14 -17.44 16.16
CA PRO A 115 -31.87 -16.68 15.15
C PRO A 115 -31.35 -15.25 14.96
N PHE A 116 -30.39 -14.81 15.76
CA PHE A 116 -29.85 -13.45 15.72
C PHE A 116 -28.35 -13.47 15.37
N ALA A 117 -27.95 -12.63 14.42
CA ALA A 117 -26.56 -12.50 14.00
C ALA A 117 -26.14 -11.04 13.79
N ILE A 118 -24.86 -10.76 13.97
CA ILE A 118 -24.26 -9.43 13.89
C ILE A 118 -23.11 -9.45 12.88
N ILE A 119 -23.11 -8.48 11.97
CA ILE A 119 -21.96 -8.15 11.12
C ILE A 119 -21.55 -6.72 11.46
N ILE A 120 -20.32 -6.55 11.91
CA ILE A 120 -19.78 -5.24 12.28
C ILE A 120 -18.58 -4.89 11.40
N ALA A 121 -18.61 -3.73 10.76
CA ALA A 121 -17.52 -3.22 9.95
C ALA A 121 -16.69 -2.20 10.75
N CYS A 122 -15.39 -2.44 10.87
CA CYS A 122 -14.46 -1.57 11.60
C CYS A 122 -13.29 -1.10 10.71
N VAL A 123 -12.74 0.08 11.00
CA VAL A 123 -11.49 0.56 10.38
C VAL A 123 -10.29 -0.25 10.86
N TYR A 124 -10.24 -0.56 12.16
CA TYR A 124 -9.24 -1.40 12.80
C TYR A 124 -9.93 -2.50 13.59
N GLY A 125 -9.29 -3.67 13.70
CA GLY A 125 -9.93 -4.88 14.27
C GLY A 125 -9.69 -5.09 15.76
N SER A 126 -8.64 -4.48 16.31
CA SER A 126 -8.28 -4.63 17.70
C SER A 126 -9.13 -3.71 18.56
N VAL A 127 -9.93 -4.33 19.43
CA VAL A 127 -10.54 -3.66 20.57
C VAL A 127 -9.40 -3.05 21.41
N PRO A 128 -9.37 -1.74 21.71
CA PRO A 128 -8.23 -1.10 22.37
C PRO A 128 -7.84 -1.80 23.67
N HIS A 129 -6.55 -1.79 24.01
CA HIS A 129 -6.02 -2.32 25.29
C HIS A 129 -6.72 -1.73 26.54
N VAL A 130 -7.41 -0.60 26.39
CA VAL A 130 -8.25 -0.02 27.45
C VAL A 130 -9.43 -0.94 27.82
N LEU A 131 -10.02 -1.66 26.87
CA LEU A 131 -11.10 -2.61 27.12
C LEU A 131 -10.64 -3.94 27.72
N THR A 132 -9.34 -4.24 27.68
CA THR A 132 -8.76 -5.46 28.27
C THR A 132 -8.36 -5.31 29.75
N LYS A 133 -8.44 -4.10 30.32
CA LYS A 133 -8.10 -3.81 31.73
C LYS A 133 -9.31 -3.79 32.68
N GLY A 134 -10.51 -4.09 32.21
CA GLY A 134 -11.73 -4.16 33.03
C GLY A 134 -11.90 -5.51 33.75
N PRO A 135 -12.90 -5.66 34.64
CA PRO A 135 -13.17 -6.93 35.34
C PRO A 135 -13.71 -8.04 34.41
N TYR A 136 -13.96 -7.75 33.13
CA TYR A 136 -14.55 -8.67 32.18
C TYR A 136 -13.46 -9.29 31.29
N ALA A 137 -13.53 -10.60 31.08
CA ALA A 137 -12.69 -11.26 30.09
C ALA A 137 -13.06 -10.74 28.68
N PRO A 138 -12.10 -10.22 27.90
CA PRO A 138 -12.39 -9.62 26.60
C PRO A 138 -12.99 -10.64 25.63
N ILE A 139 -13.76 -10.14 24.67
CA ILE A 139 -14.22 -10.93 23.52
C ILE A 139 -13.01 -11.45 22.72
N GLN A 140 -13.03 -12.74 22.40
CA GLN A 140 -12.05 -13.36 21.52
C GLN A 140 -12.78 -13.85 20.28
N LEU A 141 -12.25 -13.49 19.11
CA LEU A 141 -12.85 -13.77 17.83
C LEU A 141 -11.96 -14.71 17.03
N GLU A 142 -12.55 -15.81 16.57
CA GLU A 142 -11.95 -16.83 15.74
C GLU A 142 -11.69 -16.33 14.31
N VAL A 143 -10.84 -17.03 13.56
CA VAL A 143 -10.51 -16.68 12.17
C VAL A 143 -11.76 -16.70 11.27
N SER A 144 -12.69 -17.63 11.52
CA SER A 144 -13.97 -17.73 10.78
C SER A 144 -14.86 -16.49 10.97
N GLN A 145 -14.74 -15.83 12.12
CA GLN A 145 -15.50 -14.63 12.50
C GLN A 145 -14.84 -13.34 12.00
N LYS A 146 -13.66 -13.40 11.37
CA LYS A 146 -12.92 -12.23 10.89
C LYS A 146 -12.82 -12.22 9.37
N ILE A 147 -12.98 -11.02 8.81
CA ILE A 147 -12.71 -10.73 7.40
C ILE A 147 -11.76 -9.55 7.36
N GLY A 148 -10.55 -9.81 6.89
CA GLY A 148 -9.51 -8.79 6.79
C GLY A 148 -9.53 -8.06 5.45
N LEU A 149 -8.55 -7.18 5.28
CA LEU A 149 -8.33 -6.46 4.04
C LEU A 149 -7.90 -7.44 2.93
N ARG A 150 -6.91 -8.29 3.20
CA ARG A 150 -6.38 -9.29 2.29
C ARG A 150 -6.88 -10.68 2.63
N ARG A 151 -6.87 -11.55 1.62
CA ARG A 151 -7.04 -13.00 1.81
C ARG A 151 -5.74 -13.62 2.28
N SER A 152 -5.84 -14.68 3.05
CA SER A 152 -4.73 -15.55 3.43
C SER A 152 -5.15 -17.02 3.34
N ALA A 153 -4.21 -17.94 3.50
CA ALA A 153 -4.51 -19.38 3.53
C ALA A 153 -5.54 -19.72 4.63
N ASP A 154 -5.46 -19.03 5.77
CA ASP A 154 -6.34 -19.25 6.92
C ASP A 154 -7.63 -18.40 6.84
N ALA A 155 -7.61 -17.30 6.08
CA ALA A 155 -8.75 -16.38 5.90
C ALA A 155 -9.07 -16.20 4.40
N PRO A 156 -9.93 -17.05 3.81
CA PRO A 156 -10.14 -17.08 2.35
C PRO A 156 -10.94 -15.90 1.80
N LEU A 157 -11.51 -15.04 2.66
CA LEU A 157 -12.26 -13.84 2.26
C LEU A 157 -11.45 -12.58 2.57
N GLY A 158 -11.54 -11.59 1.69
CA GLY A 158 -10.83 -10.32 1.81
C GLY A 158 -11.56 -9.19 1.10
N LEU A 159 -11.31 -7.96 1.54
CA LEU A 159 -11.97 -6.76 1.04
C LEU A 159 -11.36 -6.19 -0.25
N LEU A 160 -10.13 -6.52 -0.61
CA LEU A 160 -9.57 -6.08 -1.89
C LEU A 160 -10.23 -6.78 -3.08
N PHE A 161 -10.23 -6.12 -4.24
CA PHE A 161 -10.66 -6.74 -5.49
C PHE A 161 -9.58 -7.68 -6.01
N GLU A 162 -10.00 -8.84 -6.49
CA GLU A 162 -9.12 -9.71 -7.26
C GLU A 162 -8.89 -9.17 -8.68
N ALA A 163 -7.82 -9.62 -9.34
CA ALA A 163 -7.50 -9.21 -10.70
C ALA A 163 -8.68 -9.39 -11.68
N HIS A 164 -9.41 -10.51 -11.57
CA HIS A 164 -10.58 -10.77 -12.41
C HIS A 164 -11.76 -9.83 -12.08
N GLU A 165 -12.00 -9.50 -10.81
CA GLU A 165 -13.04 -8.54 -10.41
C GLU A 165 -12.73 -7.12 -10.91
N VAL A 166 -11.44 -6.74 -10.98
CA VAL A 166 -11.01 -5.47 -11.56
C VAL A 166 -11.22 -5.46 -13.07
N GLU A 167 -10.93 -6.56 -13.75
CA GLU A 167 -11.20 -6.71 -15.19
C GLU A 167 -12.70 -6.59 -15.50
N GLU A 168 -13.55 -7.27 -14.74
CA GLU A 168 -15.01 -7.15 -14.83
C GLU A 168 -15.49 -5.72 -14.58
N LEU A 169 -14.91 -5.03 -13.58
CA LEU A 169 -15.23 -3.63 -13.29
C LEU A 169 -14.90 -2.73 -14.48
N PHE A 170 -13.73 -2.89 -15.11
CA PHE A 170 -13.39 -2.13 -16.31
C PHE A 170 -14.33 -2.46 -17.46
N GLN A 171 -14.60 -3.74 -17.71
CA GLN A 171 -15.49 -4.17 -18.79
C GLN A 171 -16.90 -3.60 -18.62
N LEU A 172 -17.43 -3.60 -17.40
CA LEU A 172 -18.73 -3.01 -17.08
C LEU A 172 -18.77 -1.50 -17.42
N ARG A 173 -17.73 -0.75 -17.03
CA ARG A 173 -17.64 0.69 -17.29
C ARG A 173 -17.44 1.02 -18.76
N ILE A 174 -16.68 0.19 -19.48
CA ILE A 174 -16.48 0.29 -20.92
C ILE A 174 -17.80 0.04 -21.65
N THR A 175 -18.52 -1.03 -21.31
CA THR A 175 -19.80 -1.38 -21.94
C THR A 175 -20.88 -0.35 -21.64
N ALA A 176 -20.87 0.26 -20.46
CA ALA A 176 -21.75 1.37 -20.11
C ALA A 176 -21.44 2.68 -20.86
N GLY A 177 -20.29 2.77 -21.54
CA GLY A 177 -19.81 4.00 -22.16
C GLY A 177 -19.25 5.03 -21.18
N ASP A 178 -19.01 4.63 -19.92
CA ASP A 178 -18.46 5.52 -18.89
C ASP A 178 -16.99 5.84 -19.18
N ILE A 179 -16.21 4.88 -19.66
CA ILE A 179 -14.77 5.01 -19.93
C ILE A 179 -14.44 4.47 -21.34
N PRO A 180 -13.33 4.90 -21.98
CA PRO A 180 -12.99 4.39 -23.30
C PRO A 180 -12.50 2.94 -23.20
N GLN A 181 -12.32 2.26 -24.34
CA GLN A 181 -11.56 1.01 -24.37
C GLN A 181 -10.15 1.27 -23.84
N ILE A 182 -9.63 0.38 -22.99
CA ILE A 182 -8.30 0.51 -22.38
C ILE A 182 -7.46 -0.70 -22.78
N ASP A 183 -6.20 -0.47 -23.15
CA ASP A 183 -5.30 -1.58 -23.49
C ASP A 183 -4.99 -2.47 -22.27
N GLN A 184 -4.53 -3.69 -22.55
CA GLN A 184 -4.29 -4.65 -21.47
C GLN A 184 -3.18 -4.18 -20.51
N ARG A 185 -2.14 -3.51 -21.01
CA ARG A 185 -0.97 -3.05 -20.22
C ARG A 185 -1.37 -1.98 -19.20
N LEU A 186 -2.28 -1.08 -19.55
CA LEU A 186 -2.78 -0.05 -18.65
C LEU A 186 -3.70 -0.62 -17.57
N LYS A 187 -4.63 -1.55 -17.91
CA LYS A 187 -5.47 -2.23 -16.91
C LYS A 187 -4.63 -2.91 -15.84
N HIS A 188 -3.66 -3.65 -16.34
CA HIS A 188 -2.65 -4.36 -15.61
C HIS A 188 -1.79 -3.47 -14.70
N LEU A 189 -1.33 -2.32 -15.20
CA LEU A 189 -0.62 -1.32 -14.41
C LEU A 189 -1.50 -0.79 -13.27
N VAL A 190 -2.75 -0.44 -13.56
CA VAL A 190 -3.70 0.04 -12.54
C VAL A 190 -3.97 -1.03 -11.49
N TYR A 191 -4.14 -2.29 -11.89
CA TYR A 191 -4.29 -3.38 -10.92
C TYR A 191 -3.05 -3.48 -10.02
N TYR A 192 -1.85 -3.43 -10.59
CA TYR A 192 -0.62 -3.49 -9.81
C TYR A 192 -0.50 -2.35 -8.80
N TRP A 193 -0.80 -1.12 -9.22
CA TRP A 193 -0.77 0.06 -8.36
C TRP A 193 -1.75 0.02 -7.21
N THR A 194 -2.93 -0.51 -7.48
CA THR A 194 -4.04 -0.48 -6.53
C THR A 194 -4.14 -1.77 -5.72
N GLN A 195 -3.60 -2.89 -6.20
CA GLN A 195 -3.83 -4.23 -5.66
C GLN A 195 -5.32 -4.51 -5.38
N GLY A 196 -6.21 -3.96 -6.21
CA GLY A 196 -7.65 -4.10 -6.01
C GLY A 196 -8.27 -3.12 -5.00
N TYR A 197 -7.55 -2.10 -4.53
CA TYR A 197 -8.09 -1.12 -3.60
C TYR A 197 -9.13 -0.22 -4.26
N VAL A 198 -10.40 -0.42 -3.90
CA VAL A 198 -11.56 0.12 -4.63
C VAL A 198 -11.58 1.64 -4.76
N SER A 199 -11.13 2.38 -3.73
CA SER A 199 -11.14 3.84 -3.77
C SER A 199 -10.10 4.40 -4.75
N VAL A 200 -8.94 3.75 -4.86
CA VAL A 200 -7.90 4.12 -5.81
C VAL A 200 -8.32 3.71 -7.23
N LEU A 201 -8.90 2.52 -7.40
CA LEU A 201 -9.51 2.10 -8.67
C LEU A 201 -10.58 3.09 -9.16
N SER A 202 -11.44 3.56 -8.25
CA SER A 202 -12.46 4.57 -8.54
C SER A 202 -11.83 5.89 -8.99
N ALA A 203 -10.69 6.28 -8.42
CA ALA A 203 -9.95 7.46 -8.85
C ALA A 203 -9.40 7.31 -10.27
N PHE A 204 -8.80 6.16 -10.61
CA PHE A 204 -8.37 5.88 -11.99
C PHE A 204 -9.52 5.85 -12.99
N ILE A 205 -10.66 5.23 -12.64
CA ILE A 205 -11.86 5.24 -13.48
C ILE A 205 -12.34 6.67 -13.76
N LYS A 206 -12.30 7.57 -12.77
CA LYS A 206 -12.62 8.99 -12.97
C LYS A 206 -11.63 9.68 -13.91
N MET A 207 -10.34 9.40 -13.79
CA MET A 207 -9.33 9.92 -14.71
C MET A 207 -9.61 9.46 -16.16
N PHE A 208 -10.00 8.20 -16.35
CA PHE A 208 -10.37 7.65 -17.66
C PHE A 208 -11.66 8.27 -18.21
N HIS A 209 -12.66 8.48 -17.36
CA HIS A 209 -13.92 9.14 -17.73
C HIS A 209 -13.69 10.57 -18.25
N ASN A 210 -12.81 11.34 -17.61
CA ASN A 210 -12.51 12.70 -18.06
C ASN A 210 -11.87 12.76 -19.46
N LYS A 211 -11.36 11.63 -19.98
CA LYS A 211 -10.74 11.53 -21.32
C LYS A 211 -11.62 10.81 -22.34
N SER A 212 -12.63 10.02 -21.92
CA SER A 212 -13.59 9.38 -22.84
C SER A 212 -14.36 10.39 -23.68
N LEU A 213 -14.59 11.59 -23.15
CA LEU A 213 -15.22 12.70 -23.86
C LEU A 213 -14.37 13.29 -25.01
N ILE A 214 -13.06 13.01 -25.06
CA ILE A 214 -12.11 13.63 -26.01
C ILE A 214 -11.64 12.65 -27.10
N ARG A 215 -11.76 11.33 -26.92
CA ARG A 215 -11.32 10.31 -27.89
C ARG A 215 -12.42 9.30 -28.18
N SER A 216 -13.24 9.58 -29.20
CA SER A 216 -14.47 8.82 -29.43
C SER A 216 -14.35 7.46 -30.13
N ARG A 217 -13.17 6.95 -30.52
CA ARG A 217 -13.07 5.66 -31.26
C ARG A 217 -11.80 4.82 -31.06
N GLY A 218 -10.86 5.23 -30.19
CA GLY A 218 -9.56 4.56 -30.02
C GLY A 218 -9.43 3.81 -28.70
N VAL A 219 -8.51 2.85 -28.65
CA VAL A 219 -8.03 2.25 -27.40
C VAL A 219 -7.14 3.27 -26.69
N TYR A 220 -7.41 3.54 -25.41
CA TYR A 220 -6.58 4.38 -24.57
C TYR A 220 -5.40 3.56 -24.05
N THR A 221 -4.22 3.85 -24.58
CA THR A 221 -3.01 3.06 -24.31
C THR A 221 -2.28 3.53 -23.06
N LEU A 222 -1.40 2.68 -22.54
CA LEU A 222 -0.49 3.04 -21.45
C LEU A 222 0.33 4.31 -21.76
N GLU A 223 0.90 4.42 -22.96
CA GLU A 223 1.71 5.58 -23.37
C GLU A 223 0.87 6.84 -23.44
N ALA A 224 -0.37 6.72 -23.91
CA ALA A 224 -1.31 7.83 -23.92
C ALA A 224 -1.65 8.27 -22.49
N PHE A 225 -1.84 7.33 -21.57
CA PHE A 225 -2.10 7.64 -20.17
C PHE A 225 -0.92 8.34 -19.50
N ILE A 226 0.30 7.85 -19.66
CA ILE A 226 1.51 8.46 -19.07
C ILE A 226 1.70 9.89 -19.57
N ARG A 227 1.50 10.14 -20.88
CA ARG A 227 1.58 11.49 -21.45
C ARG A 227 0.48 12.41 -20.93
N ASP A 228 -0.74 11.89 -20.84
CA ASP A 228 -1.91 12.69 -20.44
C ASP A 228 -1.93 12.94 -18.91
N TYR A 229 -1.25 12.09 -18.13
CA TYR A 229 -1.11 12.17 -16.67
C TYR A 229 0.34 11.91 -16.25
N PRO A 230 1.23 12.91 -16.37
CA PRO A 230 2.58 12.81 -15.82
C PRO A 230 2.53 12.43 -14.33
N GLN A 231 3.42 11.54 -13.90
CA GLN A 231 3.30 10.86 -12.60
C GLN A 231 3.15 11.81 -11.41
N GLN A 232 3.90 12.92 -11.35
CA GLN A 232 3.76 13.88 -10.26
C GLN A 232 2.37 14.51 -10.23
N THR A 233 1.86 14.94 -11.39
CA THR A 233 0.50 15.48 -11.52
C THR A 233 -0.55 14.44 -11.20
N MET A 234 -0.34 13.17 -11.59
CA MET A 234 -1.20 12.06 -11.22
C MET A 234 -1.22 11.85 -9.70
N LEU A 235 -0.06 11.73 -9.07
CA LEU A 235 0.05 11.49 -7.63
C LEU A 235 -0.51 12.67 -6.83
N GLN A 236 -0.25 13.91 -7.24
CA GLN A 236 -0.88 15.10 -6.65
C GLN A 236 -2.39 15.07 -6.82
N ALA A 237 -2.89 14.77 -8.03
CA ALA A 237 -4.32 14.64 -8.27
C ALA A 237 -4.95 13.55 -7.38
N LEU A 238 -4.29 12.41 -7.20
CA LEU A 238 -4.75 11.34 -6.31
C LEU A 238 -4.67 11.73 -4.83
N ALA A 239 -3.62 12.42 -4.40
CA ALA A 239 -3.44 12.82 -3.01
C ALA A 239 -4.39 13.96 -2.59
N GLU A 240 -4.61 14.92 -3.48
CA GLU A 240 -5.40 16.13 -3.22
C GLU A 240 -6.89 15.92 -3.50
N ASN A 241 -7.22 15.15 -4.54
CA ASN A 241 -8.58 15.05 -5.05
C ASN A 241 -9.11 13.61 -4.97
N GLY A 242 -10.10 13.41 -4.10
CA GLY A 242 -10.99 12.26 -4.15
C GLY A 242 -10.87 11.28 -2.98
N PRO A 243 -11.37 10.05 -3.17
CA PRO A 243 -11.48 9.03 -2.12
C PRO A 243 -10.16 8.65 -1.45
N CYS A 244 -9.03 8.87 -2.13
CA CYS A 244 -7.71 8.50 -1.65
C CYS A 244 -7.26 9.29 -0.42
N ARG A 245 -7.74 10.52 -0.26
CA ARG A 245 -7.45 11.37 0.91
C ARG A 245 -7.88 10.73 2.24
N ARG A 246 -8.81 9.77 2.22
CA ARG A 246 -9.32 9.10 3.42
C ARG A 246 -8.33 8.15 4.09
N PHE A 247 -7.34 7.64 3.36
CA PHE A 247 -6.29 6.77 3.91
C PHE A 247 -4.92 7.48 3.98
N LEU A 248 -4.84 8.73 3.53
CA LEU A 248 -3.64 9.56 3.65
C LEU A 248 -3.74 10.43 4.91
N PRO A 249 -2.60 10.80 5.52
CA PRO A 249 -2.60 11.75 6.63
C PRO A 249 -3.29 13.06 6.24
N SER A 250 -4.19 13.56 7.09
CA SER A 250 -4.67 14.94 7.02
C SER A 250 -3.52 15.92 7.25
N ASP A 251 -3.68 17.20 6.94
CA ASP A 251 -2.61 18.20 7.20
C ASP A 251 -2.18 18.24 8.69
N GLU A 252 -3.12 17.99 9.61
CA GLU A 252 -2.84 17.85 11.05
C GLU A 252 -2.03 16.58 11.35
N ASN A 253 -2.49 15.42 10.89
CA ASN A 253 -1.80 14.14 11.14
C ASN A 253 -0.44 14.08 10.43
N ALA A 254 -0.33 14.69 9.24
CA ALA A 254 0.89 14.75 8.45
C ALA A 254 2.04 15.44 9.21
N ALA A 255 1.70 16.40 10.08
CA ALA A 255 2.61 17.14 10.93
C ALA A 255 2.92 16.46 12.28
N ASP A 256 2.20 15.39 12.62
CA ASP A 256 2.37 14.72 13.91
C ASP A 256 3.68 13.90 13.92
N PRO A 257 4.59 14.13 14.89
CA PRO A 257 5.87 13.42 14.96
C PRO A 257 5.74 11.90 15.02
N ARG A 258 4.64 11.38 15.59
CA ARG A 258 4.38 9.92 15.69
C ARG A 258 4.10 9.34 14.31
N VAL A 259 3.26 10.02 13.53
CA VAL A 259 2.92 9.67 12.14
C VAL A 259 4.18 9.71 11.27
N ILE A 260 4.98 10.78 11.40
CA ILE A 260 6.24 10.93 10.67
C ILE A 260 7.21 9.78 10.99
N ARG A 261 7.40 9.43 12.27
CA ARG A 261 8.31 8.33 12.66
C ARG A 261 7.87 7.00 12.07
N VAL A 262 6.59 6.64 12.23
CA VAL A 262 6.06 5.37 11.72
C VAL A 262 6.17 5.29 10.21
N PHE A 263 5.73 6.31 9.47
CA PHE A 263 5.81 6.28 8.01
C PHE A 263 7.23 6.43 7.50
N SER A 264 8.11 7.18 8.16
CA SER A 264 9.53 7.22 7.78
C SER A 264 10.17 5.86 7.93
N ARG A 265 9.83 5.12 9.00
CA ARG A 265 10.31 3.75 9.18
C ARG A 265 9.73 2.82 8.12
N LEU A 266 8.43 2.88 7.87
CA LEU A 266 7.76 2.05 6.86
C LEU A 266 8.28 2.34 5.44
N LEU A 267 8.59 3.59 5.12
CA LEU A 267 9.19 3.97 3.84
C LEU A 267 10.62 3.43 3.71
N VAL A 268 11.37 3.27 4.81
CA VAL A 268 12.73 2.74 4.78
C VAL A 268 12.71 1.20 4.74
N ASP A 269 11.85 0.56 5.52
CA ASP A 269 11.89 -0.90 5.72
C ASP A 269 10.86 -1.69 4.91
N ASP A 270 9.94 -1.01 4.22
CA ASP A 270 8.73 -1.54 3.55
C ASP A 270 7.72 -2.28 4.43
N GLU A 271 8.19 -2.85 5.54
CA GLU A 271 7.41 -3.62 6.48
C GLU A 271 7.93 -3.41 7.90
N ILE A 272 7.01 -3.28 8.86
CA ILE A 272 7.31 -3.29 10.29
C ILE A 272 6.72 -4.57 10.88
N ARG A 273 7.58 -5.43 11.43
CA ARG A 273 7.18 -6.68 12.09
C ARG A 273 7.41 -6.60 13.59
N TYR A 274 6.49 -7.16 14.36
CA TYR A 274 6.62 -7.24 15.80
C TYR A 274 5.61 -8.21 16.43
N THR A 275 5.83 -8.52 17.70
CA THR A 275 4.99 -9.35 18.55
C THR A 275 4.45 -8.51 19.72
N GLU A 276 3.45 -9.02 20.45
CA GLU A 276 2.91 -8.31 21.63
C GLU A 276 3.94 -8.14 22.77
N SER A 277 4.98 -8.97 22.82
CA SER A 277 6.08 -8.85 23.79
C SER A 277 7.14 -7.84 23.40
N ASP A 278 7.09 -7.29 22.17
CA ASP A 278 8.10 -6.35 21.71
C ASP A 278 7.81 -4.95 22.26
N GLU A 279 8.61 -4.51 23.23
CA GLU A 279 8.49 -3.16 23.81
C GLU A 279 8.88 -2.05 22.81
N ASN A 280 9.75 -2.36 21.85
CA ASN A 280 10.29 -1.40 20.89
C ASN A 280 10.40 -1.98 19.46
N PRO A 281 9.27 -2.25 18.79
CA PRO A 281 9.22 -2.84 17.47
C PRO A 281 9.96 -2.00 16.42
N SER A 282 11.09 -2.51 15.91
CA SER A 282 11.95 -1.82 14.93
C SER A 282 12.43 -0.43 15.37
N GLY A 283 12.56 -0.20 16.68
CA GLY A 283 12.96 1.09 17.24
C GLY A 283 11.82 2.14 17.31
N LEU A 284 10.57 1.72 17.10
CA LEU A 284 9.38 2.54 17.29
C LEU A 284 8.70 2.27 18.63
N ASP A 285 8.21 3.32 19.27
CA ASP A 285 7.34 3.20 20.44
C ASP A 285 6.01 2.53 20.04
N ARG A 286 5.56 1.55 20.82
CA ARG A 286 4.27 0.88 20.61
C ARG A 286 3.10 1.87 20.53
N SER A 287 3.14 2.93 21.33
CA SER A 287 2.12 3.97 21.35
C SER A 287 2.06 4.79 20.06
N ASP A 288 3.17 4.89 19.30
CA ASP A 288 3.17 5.52 17.98
C ASP A 288 2.40 4.66 16.97
N LEU A 289 2.65 3.33 16.99
CA LEU A 289 1.95 2.39 16.13
C LEU A 289 0.45 2.36 16.41
N ASP A 290 0.08 2.30 17.69
CA ASP A 290 -1.32 2.32 18.13
C ASP A 290 -2.01 3.61 17.69
N PHE A 291 -1.36 4.77 17.87
CA PHE A 291 -1.89 6.05 17.42
C PHE A 291 -2.15 6.09 15.90
N VAL A 292 -1.19 5.65 15.09
CA VAL A 292 -1.32 5.68 13.62
C VAL A 292 -2.38 4.68 13.14
N HIS A 293 -2.50 3.52 13.81
CA HIS A 293 -3.51 2.50 13.53
C HIS A 293 -4.93 2.96 13.90
N GLU A 294 -5.11 3.58 15.07
CA GLU A 294 -6.40 4.14 15.51
C GLU A 294 -6.90 5.26 14.59
N LYS A 295 -5.97 6.02 14.00
CA LYS A 295 -6.29 7.02 12.96
C LYS A 295 -6.65 6.39 11.60
N GLY A 296 -6.55 5.07 11.47
CA GLY A 296 -6.84 4.34 10.23
C GLY A 296 -5.80 4.56 9.12
N LEU A 297 -4.61 5.06 9.45
CA LEU A 297 -3.58 5.41 8.46
C LEU A 297 -2.74 4.20 8.03
N ILE A 298 -2.68 3.16 8.88
CA ILE A 298 -2.04 1.88 8.59
C ILE A 298 -3.01 0.73 8.81
N TYR A 299 -2.73 -0.40 8.18
CA TYR A 299 -3.43 -1.66 8.41
C TYR A 299 -2.46 -2.66 9.05
N ILE A 300 -2.89 -3.31 10.13
CA ILE A 300 -2.11 -4.34 10.81
C ILE A 300 -2.64 -5.71 10.38
N GLU A 301 -1.77 -6.50 9.77
CA GLU A 301 -2.01 -7.91 9.47
C GLU A 301 -1.58 -8.78 10.65
N HIS A 302 -2.47 -9.67 11.08
CA HIS A 302 -2.19 -10.63 12.15
C HIS A 302 -1.84 -11.99 11.56
N LYS A 303 -0.66 -12.52 11.88
CA LYS A 303 -0.20 -13.85 11.48
C LYS A 303 0.24 -14.64 12.71
N GLY A 304 -0.72 -15.27 13.37
CA GLY A 304 -0.49 -15.88 14.68
C GLY A 304 -0.16 -14.82 15.73
N ALA A 305 0.98 -14.97 16.40
CA ALA A 305 1.46 -14.00 17.39
C ALA A 305 2.24 -12.81 16.77
N GLU A 306 2.60 -12.90 15.49
CA GLU A 306 3.31 -11.83 14.77
C GLU A 306 2.30 -10.87 14.13
N GLN A 307 2.56 -9.58 14.31
CA GLN A 307 1.86 -8.46 13.70
C GLN A 307 2.76 -7.84 12.63
N ARG A 308 2.16 -7.52 11.49
CA ARG A 308 2.86 -6.96 10.32
C ARG A 308 2.15 -5.70 9.84
N ILE A 309 2.92 -4.65 9.59
CA ILE A 309 2.46 -3.43 8.95
C ILE A 309 3.21 -3.29 7.64
N SER A 310 2.48 -3.19 6.54
CA SER A 310 3.02 -2.95 5.20
C SER A 310 2.16 -1.95 4.46
N PHE A 311 2.62 -1.48 3.31
CA PHE A 311 1.77 -0.69 2.43
C PHE A 311 0.56 -1.51 1.97
N THR A 312 -0.61 -0.89 2.04
CA THR A 312 -1.90 -1.47 1.64
C THR A 312 -1.92 -1.78 0.14
N PHE A 313 -1.26 -0.95 -0.65
CA PHE A 313 -1.03 -1.17 -2.08
C PHE A 313 0.22 -0.37 -2.48
N PRO A 314 0.94 -0.75 -3.56
CA PRO A 314 2.19 -0.13 -3.94
C PRO A 314 2.08 1.40 -4.00
N LEU A 315 1.09 1.93 -4.73
CA LEU A 315 0.97 3.38 -4.98
C LEU A 315 0.86 4.22 -3.69
N GLN A 316 0.52 3.60 -2.54
CA GLN A 316 0.44 4.30 -1.26
C GLN A 316 1.78 4.92 -0.85
N ARG A 317 2.91 4.27 -1.13
CA ARG A 317 4.24 4.76 -0.74
C ARG A 317 4.57 6.10 -1.41
N GLY A 318 4.31 6.23 -2.71
CA GLY A 318 4.46 7.50 -3.43
C GLY A 318 3.50 8.60 -2.95
N LEU A 319 2.26 8.23 -2.60
CA LEU A 319 1.29 9.19 -2.05
C LEU A 319 1.69 9.69 -0.65
N LEU A 320 2.26 8.82 0.19
CA LEU A 320 2.72 9.18 1.53
C LEU A 320 3.93 10.11 1.49
N GLN A 321 4.88 9.88 0.58
CA GLN A 321 6.02 10.80 0.38
C GLN A 321 5.58 12.24 0.09
N LEU A 322 4.46 12.42 -0.62
CA LEU A 322 3.89 13.73 -0.92
C LEU A 322 3.09 14.34 0.25
N SER A 323 2.63 13.51 1.19
CA SER A 323 1.64 13.91 2.19
C SER A 323 2.25 14.32 3.54
N LEU A 324 3.44 13.82 3.92
CA LEU A 324 4.06 14.10 5.24
C LEU A 324 4.58 15.54 5.38
N ARG A 325 4.47 16.12 6.59
CA ARG A 325 4.87 17.51 6.89
C ARG A 325 5.63 17.65 8.24
N PRO A 326 6.57 18.59 8.40
CA PRO A 326 7.38 19.10 7.30
C PRO A 326 7.98 17.91 6.54
N PRO A 327 8.23 18.04 5.23
CA PRO A 327 8.88 16.98 4.49
C PRO A 327 10.20 16.64 5.22
N PRO A 328 10.56 15.36 5.37
CA PRO A 328 11.71 15.02 6.19
C PRO A 328 12.95 15.73 5.62
N LEU A 329 13.78 16.29 6.50
CA LEU A 329 14.91 17.12 6.09
C LEU A 329 15.90 16.28 5.27
N ASP A 330 16.44 16.85 4.19
CA ASP A 330 17.54 16.23 3.47
C ASP A 330 18.74 16.15 4.41
N GLY A 331 19.38 14.98 4.47
CA GLY A 331 20.50 14.75 5.38
C GLY A 331 21.80 15.47 4.95
N LEU A 332 21.85 16.02 3.73
CA LEU A 332 23.09 16.50 3.11
C LEU A 332 22.83 17.63 2.10
N ASP A 333 22.70 18.89 2.52
CA ASP A 333 22.57 20.03 1.60
C ASP A 333 23.80 20.18 0.65
N ASP A 334 24.92 19.50 0.95
CA ASP A 334 26.20 19.60 0.24
C ASP A 334 26.36 18.65 -0.98
N ILE A 335 25.47 17.67 -1.19
CA ILE A 335 25.55 16.80 -2.38
C ILE A 335 25.05 17.55 -3.61
N THR A 336 25.99 17.93 -4.48
CA THR A 336 25.76 18.76 -5.67
C THR A 336 25.83 18.01 -7.00
N THR A 337 26.30 16.76 -7.01
CA THR A 337 26.45 15.92 -8.22
C THR A 337 25.77 14.56 -8.06
N LEU A 338 25.32 13.97 -9.18
CA LEU A 338 24.72 12.63 -9.18
C LEU A 338 25.71 11.56 -8.70
N PHE A 339 26.97 11.62 -9.14
CA PHE A 339 27.99 10.66 -8.73
C PHE A 339 28.22 10.69 -7.21
N SER A 340 28.34 11.88 -6.60
CA SER A 340 28.47 12.00 -5.15
C SER A 340 27.25 11.44 -4.40
N LEU A 341 26.04 11.64 -4.92
CA LEU A 341 24.83 11.03 -4.35
C LEU A 341 24.94 9.50 -4.35
N ILE A 342 25.27 8.92 -5.50
CA ILE A 342 25.36 7.46 -5.67
C ILE A 342 26.36 6.86 -4.70
N ILE A 343 27.53 7.48 -4.54
CA ILE A 343 28.55 7.01 -3.61
C ILE A 343 28.04 7.06 -2.16
N GLU A 344 27.42 8.16 -1.75
CA GLU A 344 26.87 8.26 -0.38
C GLU A 344 25.73 7.27 -0.14
N VAL A 345 24.89 7.00 -1.15
CA VAL A 345 23.85 5.97 -1.09
C VAL A 345 24.46 4.59 -0.89
N ILE A 346 25.45 4.20 -1.71
CA ILE A 346 26.09 2.88 -1.63
C ILE A 346 26.83 2.69 -0.29
N LYS A 347 27.46 3.74 0.25
CA LYS A 347 28.10 3.69 1.58
C LYS A 347 27.13 3.35 2.73
N LEU A 348 25.82 3.57 2.53
CA LEU A 348 24.80 3.24 3.52
C LEU A 348 24.24 1.82 3.38
N PHE A 349 24.69 1.05 2.37
CA PHE A 349 24.23 -0.32 2.17
C PHE A 349 24.58 -1.18 3.38
N ASN A 350 23.60 -1.98 3.82
CA ASN A 350 23.75 -2.93 4.90
C ASN A 350 24.08 -4.30 4.31
N PRO A 351 25.28 -4.87 4.59
CA PRO A 351 25.66 -6.19 4.10
C PRO A 351 24.66 -7.30 4.45
N ASP A 352 23.98 -7.17 5.60
CA ASP A 352 23.00 -8.15 6.06
C ASP A 352 21.73 -8.13 5.19
N HIS A 353 21.36 -6.97 4.62
CA HIS A 353 20.20 -6.86 3.73
C HIS A 353 20.49 -7.46 2.34
N LEU A 354 21.72 -7.31 1.85
CA LEU A 354 22.15 -7.86 0.56
C LEU A 354 22.34 -9.38 0.62
N SER A 355 22.79 -9.90 1.76
CA SER A 355 22.99 -11.33 1.97
C SER A 355 21.73 -12.09 2.38
N SER A 356 20.75 -11.41 2.98
CA SER A 356 19.48 -11.99 3.43
C SER A 356 18.30 -11.19 2.85
N PRO A 357 17.79 -11.57 1.66
CA PRO A 357 16.77 -10.80 0.97
C PRO A 357 15.49 -10.67 1.80
N ARG A 358 15.02 -9.44 2.01
CA ARG A 358 13.77 -9.16 2.73
C ARG A 358 12.58 -9.26 1.78
N ARG A 359 11.47 -9.84 2.22
CA ARG A 359 10.23 -9.84 1.44
C ARG A 359 9.70 -8.42 1.30
N VAL A 360 9.31 -8.06 0.09
CA VAL A 360 8.88 -6.71 -0.28
C VAL A 360 7.38 -6.70 -0.47
N ASN A 361 6.70 -5.65 0.01
CA ASN A 361 5.25 -5.45 -0.17
C ASN A 361 4.39 -6.64 0.31
N GLY A 362 4.87 -7.42 1.29
CA GLY A 362 4.18 -8.62 1.77
C GLY A 362 4.12 -9.77 0.75
N SER A 363 4.93 -9.72 -0.33
CA SER A 363 5.00 -10.77 -1.34
C SER A 363 5.34 -12.13 -0.70
N PRO A 364 4.67 -13.23 -1.11
CA PRO A 364 5.00 -14.57 -0.65
C PRO A 364 6.34 -15.08 -1.22
N HIS A 365 6.89 -14.43 -2.25
CA HIS A 365 8.14 -14.81 -2.91
C HIS A 365 9.32 -14.03 -2.35
N ASP A 366 10.46 -14.70 -2.22
CA ASP A 366 11.72 -14.03 -1.91
C ASP A 366 12.12 -13.18 -3.13
N PRO A 367 12.58 -11.94 -2.92
CA PRO A 367 12.91 -11.07 -4.03
C PRO A 367 14.11 -11.62 -4.80
N SER A 368 14.17 -11.31 -6.08
CA SER A 368 15.38 -11.51 -6.86
C SER A 368 16.55 -10.68 -6.29
N LEU A 369 17.78 -11.04 -6.65
CA LEU A 369 18.96 -10.25 -6.27
C LEU A 369 18.84 -8.80 -6.78
N ASP A 370 18.23 -8.61 -7.95
CA ASP A 370 18.03 -7.29 -8.58
C ASP A 370 17.09 -6.43 -7.75
N GLU A 371 15.96 -7.01 -7.35
CA GLU A 371 15.03 -6.39 -6.42
C GLU A 371 15.71 -6.10 -5.07
N THR A 372 16.63 -6.94 -4.60
CA THR A 372 17.36 -6.70 -3.34
C THR A 372 18.22 -5.44 -3.43
N PHE A 373 18.98 -5.27 -4.51
CA PHE A 373 19.77 -4.07 -4.74
C PHE A 373 18.92 -2.82 -4.97
N GLN A 374 17.83 -2.94 -5.73
CA GLN A 374 16.88 -1.84 -5.95
C GLN A 374 16.28 -1.35 -4.63
N HIS A 375 15.80 -2.25 -3.76
CA HIS A 375 15.23 -1.84 -2.48
C HIS A 375 16.27 -1.26 -1.54
N GLU A 376 17.47 -1.84 -1.47
CA GLU A 376 18.53 -1.30 -0.62
C GLU A 376 18.99 0.08 -1.12
N PHE A 377 19.09 0.26 -2.44
CA PHE A 377 19.36 1.56 -3.05
C PHE A 377 18.28 2.58 -2.71
N TYR A 378 17.01 2.22 -2.87
CA TYR A 378 15.90 3.05 -2.48
C TYR A 378 15.96 3.44 -1.00
N ARG A 379 16.17 2.46 -0.11
CA ARG A 379 16.21 2.65 1.33
C ARG A 379 17.27 3.69 1.70
N CYS A 380 18.48 3.49 1.20
CA CYS A 380 19.61 4.36 1.46
C CYS A 380 19.43 5.75 0.84
N LEU A 381 18.89 5.83 -0.37
CA LEU A 381 18.56 7.09 -1.04
C LEU A 381 17.50 7.87 -0.27
N TYR A 382 16.44 7.22 0.19
CA TYR A 382 15.41 7.85 1.00
C TYR A 382 15.96 8.34 2.35
N GLN A 383 16.90 7.62 2.98
CA GLN A 383 17.56 8.09 4.20
C GLN A 383 18.37 9.38 3.99
N LEU A 384 19.00 9.56 2.83
CA LEU A 384 19.80 10.75 2.52
C LEU A 384 18.98 11.91 1.97
N ARG A 385 17.96 11.58 1.18
CA ARG A 385 17.11 12.50 0.44
C ARG A 385 15.64 12.09 0.57
N PRO A 386 15.02 12.24 1.76
CA PRO A 386 13.61 11.88 1.93
C PRO A 386 12.67 12.71 1.05
N ARG A 387 13.14 13.87 0.57
CA ARG A 387 12.43 14.76 -0.36
C ARG A 387 12.66 14.44 -1.82
N ALA A 388 13.66 13.61 -2.14
CA ALA A 388 13.77 13.07 -3.48
C ALA A 388 12.53 12.23 -3.72
N LEU A 389 11.65 12.73 -4.59
CA LEU A 389 10.66 11.89 -5.20
C LEU A 389 11.43 10.87 -6.02
N ILE A 390 11.45 9.63 -5.54
CA ILE A 390 12.11 8.50 -6.20
C ILE A 390 11.08 7.86 -7.12
N PHE A 391 11.35 7.87 -8.42
CA PHE A 391 10.46 7.27 -9.42
C PHE A 391 11.06 5.99 -9.99
N ALA A 392 10.45 4.82 -9.69
CA ALA A 392 10.46 3.67 -10.61
C ALA A 392 9.54 2.49 -10.28
N GLU A 393 9.24 2.24 -9.01
CA GLU A 393 8.62 0.94 -8.63
C GLU A 393 7.15 0.75 -9.03
N TYR A 394 6.55 1.77 -9.63
CA TYR A 394 5.13 1.80 -9.89
C TYR A 394 4.82 1.14 -11.25
N SER A 395 5.62 1.30 -12.30
CA SER A 395 5.16 1.02 -13.66
C SER A 395 5.07 -0.45 -14.09
N THR A 396 5.31 -1.45 -13.22
CA THR A 396 6.05 -2.64 -13.67
C THR A 396 5.38 -4.01 -13.73
N ALA A 397 4.33 -4.35 -12.98
CA ALA A 397 4.04 -5.79 -12.83
C ALA A 397 3.40 -6.52 -14.02
N THR A 398 3.39 -5.96 -15.23
CA THR A 398 2.69 -6.59 -16.34
C THR A 398 3.47 -6.62 -17.65
N GLY A 399 4.12 -7.77 -17.85
CA GLY A 399 4.02 -8.53 -19.09
C GLY A 399 4.47 -7.86 -20.39
N HIS A 400 5.80 -7.73 -20.52
CA HIS A 400 6.65 -7.97 -21.70
C HIS A 400 6.47 -7.11 -22.98
N THR A 401 7.46 -6.22 -23.25
CA THR A 401 8.55 -6.35 -24.26
C THR A 401 9.45 -5.10 -24.20
N SER A 402 10.75 -5.29 -23.93
CA SER A 402 11.94 -4.56 -24.45
C SER A 402 11.91 -3.02 -24.69
N ALA A 403 11.16 -2.24 -23.93
CA ALA A 403 11.36 -0.80 -23.80
C ALA A 403 11.57 -0.53 -22.31
N GLY A 404 12.82 -0.29 -21.92
CA GLY A 404 13.23 -0.20 -20.53
C GLY A 404 12.49 0.82 -19.67
N ARG A 405 12.68 0.69 -18.36
CA ARG A 405 12.12 1.57 -17.33
C ARG A 405 13.23 2.09 -16.42
N LEU A 406 13.30 3.41 -16.25
CA LEU A 406 14.30 4.06 -15.40
C LEU A 406 14.07 3.65 -13.95
N ASP A 407 15.11 3.21 -13.24
CA ASP A 407 15.02 2.69 -11.87
C ASP A 407 14.93 3.77 -10.79
N PHE A 408 15.47 4.98 -11.00
CA PHE A 408 15.22 6.12 -10.12
C PHE A 408 15.24 7.41 -10.94
N LEU A 409 14.19 8.21 -10.86
CA LEU A 409 14.28 9.64 -11.11
C LEU A 409 14.39 10.36 -9.77
N VAL A 410 15.30 11.32 -9.63
CA VAL A 410 15.55 12.07 -8.39
C VAL A 410 15.48 13.57 -8.71
N HIS A 411 14.49 14.29 -8.17
CA HIS A 411 14.45 15.74 -8.36
C HIS A 411 15.44 16.46 -7.48
N ARG A 412 16.14 17.43 -8.07
CA ARG A 412 17.00 18.35 -7.33
C ARG A 412 16.14 19.36 -6.56
N ARG A 413 16.60 19.70 -5.36
CA ARG A 413 16.05 20.80 -4.58
C ARG A 413 16.57 22.11 -5.17
N GLU A 414 15.85 22.70 -6.12
CA GLU A 414 16.13 24.06 -6.61
C GLU A 414 15.00 25.03 -6.19
N VAL A 415 15.40 26.27 -5.94
CA VAL A 415 14.57 27.39 -5.43
C VAL A 415 13.73 28.03 -6.55
N ASP A 416 14.05 27.74 -7.81
CA ASP A 416 13.40 28.29 -8.99
C ASP A 416 12.67 27.20 -9.80
N ASP A 417 11.67 27.63 -10.57
CA ASP A 417 10.68 26.83 -11.31
C ASP A 417 11.25 25.87 -12.37
N ASN A 418 12.58 25.78 -12.51
CA ASN A 418 13.25 24.84 -13.40
C ASN A 418 13.51 23.50 -12.69
N ARG A 419 12.52 22.61 -12.78
CA ARG A 419 12.60 21.25 -12.22
C ARG A 419 13.68 20.42 -12.93
N ARG A 420 14.89 20.43 -12.38
CA ARG A 420 15.97 19.51 -12.80
C ARG A 420 15.90 18.19 -12.07
N SER A 421 16.12 17.10 -12.77
CA SER A 421 16.16 15.76 -12.19
C SER A 421 17.39 14.95 -12.63
N TRP A 422 17.72 13.94 -11.83
CA TRP A 422 18.73 12.95 -12.13
C TRP A 422 18.07 11.61 -12.44
N GLY A 423 18.55 10.91 -13.45
CA GLY A 423 18.13 9.54 -13.77
C GLY A 423 19.16 8.52 -13.32
N ILE A 424 18.71 7.42 -12.74
CA ILE A 424 19.56 6.31 -12.31
C ILE A 424 18.94 5.02 -12.85
N GLU A 425 19.75 4.26 -13.57
CA GLU A 425 19.43 2.88 -13.98
C GLU A 425 20.32 1.94 -13.18
N LEU A 426 19.77 0.86 -12.65
CA LEU A 426 20.49 -0.18 -11.93
C LEU A 426 20.60 -1.42 -12.81
N LEU A 427 21.81 -1.94 -12.93
CA LEU A 427 22.12 -3.19 -13.62
C LEU A 427 22.77 -4.17 -12.66
N ARG A 428 22.88 -5.41 -13.12
CA ARG A 428 23.55 -6.49 -12.40
C ARG A 428 24.48 -7.24 -13.33
N GLU A 429 25.71 -7.49 -12.87
CA GLU A 429 26.72 -8.32 -13.55
C GLU A 429 26.92 -7.99 -15.03
N GLY A 430 26.70 -6.73 -15.41
CA GLY A 430 26.77 -6.26 -16.78
C GLY A 430 25.64 -6.73 -17.69
N ASP A 431 24.47 -7.11 -17.15
CA ASP A 431 23.31 -7.51 -17.97
C ASP A 431 22.92 -6.37 -18.92
N ARG A 432 23.03 -6.66 -20.22
CA ARG A 432 22.55 -5.82 -21.33
C ARG A 432 22.92 -4.32 -21.20
N VAL A 433 24.12 -4.03 -20.69
CA VAL A 433 24.64 -2.66 -20.49
C VAL A 433 24.43 -1.74 -21.71
N LEU A 434 24.75 -2.23 -22.92
CA LEU A 434 24.56 -1.45 -24.15
C LEU A 434 23.08 -1.18 -24.47
N GLU A 435 22.19 -2.14 -24.22
CA GLU A 435 20.75 -1.96 -24.43
C GLU A 435 20.21 -0.88 -23.48
N HIS A 436 20.65 -0.89 -22.22
CA HIS A 436 20.21 0.07 -21.22
C HIS A 436 20.78 1.47 -21.50
N ALA A 437 22.04 1.57 -21.92
CA ALA A 437 22.63 2.84 -22.36
C ALA A 437 21.87 3.46 -23.55
N HIS A 438 21.53 2.65 -24.55
CA HIS A 438 20.76 3.10 -25.72
C HIS A 438 19.38 3.68 -25.37
N ARG A 439 18.82 3.38 -24.18
CA ARG A 439 17.54 3.95 -23.76
C ARG A 439 17.62 5.46 -23.54
N PHE A 440 18.81 6.00 -23.28
CA PHE A 440 19.05 7.44 -23.08
C PHE A 440 19.42 8.18 -24.38
N ASP A 441 19.74 7.46 -25.45
CA ASP A 441 20.07 8.04 -26.76
C ASP A 441 18.87 8.81 -27.35
N PRO A 442 19.06 9.69 -28.35
CA PRO A 442 17.97 10.45 -28.98
C PRO A 442 16.79 9.61 -29.49
N ASP A 443 17.07 8.39 -29.97
CA ASP A 443 16.06 7.42 -30.43
C ASP A 443 15.61 6.46 -29.31
N GLY A 444 16.11 6.68 -28.09
CA GLY A 444 15.87 5.88 -26.91
C GLY A 444 14.58 6.23 -26.18
N VAL A 445 14.09 5.26 -25.40
CA VAL A 445 12.79 5.35 -24.71
C VAL A 445 12.75 6.37 -23.55
N TYR A 446 13.90 6.81 -23.05
CA TYR A 446 14.01 7.84 -22.01
C TYR A 446 14.36 9.22 -22.55
N HIS A 447 14.53 9.39 -23.86
CA HIS A 447 14.90 10.68 -24.43
C HIS A 447 13.89 11.79 -24.12
N SER A 448 12.60 11.44 -24.03
CA SER A 448 11.56 12.37 -23.61
C SER A 448 11.78 12.87 -22.17
N MET A 449 12.29 12.03 -21.27
CA MET A 449 12.58 12.44 -19.89
C MET A 449 13.74 13.45 -19.82
N ILE A 450 14.75 13.30 -20.70
CA ILE A 450 15.82 14.28 -20.88
C ILE A 450 15.25 15.61 -21.37
N SER A 451 14.35 15.55 -22.36
CA SER A 451 13.64 16.71 -22.88
C SER A 451 12.77 17.40 -21.82
N ASP A 452 12.24 16.64 -20.87
CA ASP A 452 11.38 17.09 -19.77
C ASP A 452 12.17 17.57 -18.51
N GLY A 453 13.50 17.66 -18.58
CA GLY A 453 14.33 18.26 -17.53
C GLY A 453 15.21 17.30 -16.73
N MET A 454 15.37 16.05 -17.16
CA MET A 454 16.40 15.16 -16.62
C MET A 454 17.79 15.61 -17.12
N THR A 455 18.63 16.10 -16.20
CA THR A 455 19.87 16.80 -16.53
C THR A 455 21.13 15.95 -16.42
N GLU A 456 21.12 14.91 -15.61
CA GLU A 456 22.24 13.97 -15.46
C GLU A 456 21.67 12.56 -15.38
N VAL A 457 22.40 11.59 -15.89
CA VAL A 457 22.03 10.17 -15.85
C VAL A 457 23.20 9.36 -15.32
N SER A 458 22.93 8.23 -14.66
CA SER A 458 23.95 7.26 -14.31
C SER A 458 23.40 5.85 -14.41
N ILE A 459 24.23 4.95 -14.93
CA ILE A 459 23.94 3.53 -14.99
C ILE A 459 24.86 2.86 -13.96
N ILE A 460 24.29 2.23 -12.94
CA ILE A 460 25.04 1.60 -11.86
C ILE A 460 24.95 0.10 -12.05
N ASP A 461 26.07 -0.53 -12.37
CA ASP A 461 26.18 -1.98 -12.50
C ASP A 461 26.69 -2.59 -11.20
N PHE A 462 25.81 -3.26 -10.46
CA PHE A 462 26.17 -3.98 -9.26
C PHE A 462 26.79 -5.35 -9.59
N ARG A 463 27.98 -5.60 -9.05
CA ARG A 463 28.79 -6.78 -9.40
C ARG A 463 29.38 -7.46 -8.17
N THR A 464 29.64 -8.73 -8.31
CA THR A 464 30.50 -9.57 -7.46
C THR A 464 31.79 -9.94 -8.19
N SER A 465 31.88 -9.60 -9.47
CA SER A 465 33.02 -9.87 -10.35
C SER A 465 33.61 -8.58 -10.94
N VAL A 466 34.94 -8.53 -11.10
CA VAL A 466 35.63 -7.40 -11.76
C VAL A 466 35.14 -7.30 -13.22
N PRO A 467 34.75 -6.10 -13.70
CA PRO A 467 34.36 -5.93 -15.09
C PRO A 467 35.55 -6.22 -16.02
N VAL A 468 35.33 -7.10 -17.01
CA VAL A 468 36.40 -7.60 -17.89
C VAL A 468 36.59 -6.70 -19.12
N LYS A 469 35.54 -6.03 -19.57
CA LYS A 469 35.55 -5.21 -20.79
C LYS A 469 35.22 -3.76 -20.48
N PRO A 470 36.11 -2.80 -20.81
CA PRO A 470 35.80 -1.38 -20.76
C PRO A 470 34.62 -1.03 -21.69
N GLN A 471 33.84 -0.03 -21.30
CA GLN A 471 32.71 0.54 -22.04
C GLN A 471 32.91 2.05 -22.28
N PRO A 472 33.94 2.46 -23.03
CA PRO A 472 34.30 3.88 -23.21
C PRO A 472 33.21 4.73 -23.87
N LEU A 473 32.20 4.10 -24.48
CA LEU A 473 31.07 4.77 -25.13
C LEU A 473 29.92 5.09 -24.15
N ILE A 474 30.00 4.63 -22.90
CA ILE A 474 28.95 4.83 -21.90
C ILE A 474 29.58 5.57 -20.71
N PRO A 475 29.82 6.88 -20.81
CA PRO A 475 30.55 7.64 -19.79
C PRO A 475 29.83 7.64 -18.43
N ASP A 476 28.51 7.49 -18.45
CA ASP A 476 27.63 7.51 -17.28
C ASP A 476 27.57 6.16 -16.52
N LEU A 477 28.29 5.14 -17.00
CA LEU A 477 28.37 3.82 -16.37
C LEU A 477 29.36 3.81 -15.19
N VAL A 478 28.87 3.29 -14.06
CA VAL A 478 29.62 3.07 -12.82
C VAL A 478 29.46 1.62 -12.42
N HIS A 479 30.55 0.91 -12.15
CA HIS A 479 30.49 -0.44 -11.60
C HIS A 479 30.73 -0.38 -10.09
N ALA A 480 29.80 -0.92 -9.30
CA ALA A 480 29.95 -1.10 -7.86
C ALA A 480 30.16 -2.60 -7.58
N MET A 481 31.42 -2.95 -7.29
CA MET A 481 31.86 -4.33 -7.10
C MET A 481 31.94 -4.66 -5.62
N PHE A 482 31.05 -5.53 -5.15
CA PHE A 482 30.99 -6.01 -3.79
C PHE A 482 31.90 -7.22 -3.59
N SER A 483 32.49 -7.33 -2.40
CA SER A 483 33.09 -8.57 -1.92
C SER A 483 32.03 -9.67 -1.74
N ASP A 484 32.46 -10.94 -1.67
CA ASP A 484 31.56 -12.09 -1.45
C ASP A 484 30.72 -11.97 -0.17
N ALA A 485 31.26 -11.26 0.85
CA ALA A 485 30.59 -11.04 2.13
C ALA A 485 29.82 -9.71 2.20
N TYR A 486 29.80 -8.94 1.10
CA TYR A 486 29.26 -7.58 1.01
C TYR A 486 29.83 -6.59 2.04
N ASP A 487 30.98 -6.89 2.64
CA ASP A 487 31.62 -6.04 3.66
C ASP A 487 32.47 -4.91 3.04
N PHE A 488 32.66 -4.94 1.73
CA PHE A 488 33.51 -4.00 1.02
C PHE A 488 33.00 -3.75 -0.40
N VAL A 489 33.19 -2.52 -0.89
CA VAL A 489 32.84 -2.13 -2.26
C VAL A 489 33.97 -1.38 -2.93
N ASP A 490 34.27 -1.79 -4.16
CA ASP A 490 35.11 -1.07 -5.09
C ASP A 490 34.27 -0.41 -6.18
N ILE A 491 34.58 0.85 -6.48
CA ILE A 491 33.93 1.60 -7.56
C ILE A 491 34.88 1.66 -8.74
N TYR A 492 34.41 1.23 -9.90
CA TYR A 492 35.12 1.36 -11.17
C TYR A 492 34.31 2.27 -12.10
N ASP A 493 35.02 3.07 -12.89
CA ASP A 493 34.40 3.82 -13.98
C ASP A 493 34.16 2.92 -15.22
N HIS A 494 33.59 3.52 -16.26
CA HIS A 494 33.34 2.87 -17.54
C HIS A 494 34.62 2.39 -18.27
N ASN A 495 35.82 2.80 -17.85
CA ASN A 495 37.10 2.30 -18.39
C ASN A 495 37.68 1.17 -17.54
N ASN A 496 36.93 0.66 -16.56
CA ASN A 496 37.36 -0.30 -15.54
C ASN A 496 38.54 0.23 -14.70
N ILE A 497 38.64 1.55 -14.54
CA ILE A 497 39.62 2.17 -13.66
C ILE A 497 38.97 2.30 -12.29
N LYS A 498 39.59 1.68 -11.28
CA LYS A 498 39.16 1.77 -9.89
C LYS A 498 39.33 3.21 -9.40
N SER A 499 38.22 3.85 -8.99
CA SER A 499 38.20 5.22 -8.52
C SER A 499 38.13 5.31 -7.00
N LEU A 500 37.35 4.43 -6.35
CA LEU A 500 37.09 4.45 -4.91
C LEU A 500 37.01 3.03 -4.34
N SER A 501 37.17 2.94 -3.02
CA SER A 501 37.23 1.69 -2.27
C SER A 501 36.85 1.98 -0.82
N PHE A 502 35.81 1.34 -0.29
CA PHE A 502 35.36 1.60 1.09
C PHE A 502 34.65 0.39 1.71
N PRO A 503 34.76 0.22 3.05
CA PRO A 503 34.03 -0.82 3.77
C PRO A 503 32.56 -0.45 3.91
N LEU A 504 31.70 -1.46 3.96
CA LEU A 504 30.31 -1.35 4.36
C LEU A 504 30.14 -1.74 5.83
N ILE A 505 29.26 -1.04 6.53
CA ILE A 505 29.06 -1.22 7.97
C ILE A 505 27.75 -2.00 8.16
N ARG A 506 27.82 -3.13 8.88
CA ARG A 506 26.64 -3.84 9.37
C ARG A 506 25.97 -3.00 10.45
N ARG A 507 24.69 -2.67 10.26
CA ARG A 507 23.92 -1.76 11.12
C ARG A 507 22.68 -2.43 11.67
#